data_AF-A0A3N9U690-F1
#
_entry.id   AF-A0A3N9U690-F1
#
_cell.length_a   1.000
_cell.length_b   1.000
_cell.length_c   1.000
_cell.angle_alpha   90.00
_cell.angle_beta   90.00
_cell.angle_gamma   90.00
#
_symmetry.space_group_name_H-M   'P 1'
#
loop_
_entity.id
_entity.type
_entity.pdbx_description
1 polymer ?
#
loop_
_entity_poly.entity_id
_entity_poly.type
_entity_poly.pdbx_seq_one_letter_code
_entity_poly.pdbx_strand_id
1 'polypeptide(L)'
;MDIATCQFLERLPNLPIADSWAPVDSTSDALVEVPLLGQVSAGMPIEACLDNATLQVPSRMVRRNTYALKVCGNSMIDCNIFDGDVIIIERQESAENGETAVVMINDQEVTLKKLYIEKNGVRLQPANETMPPIYLKNSDIRVLGLVMGVARQEEMAA
;
A
#
# COMPACT_ATOMS: atom_id res chain seq x y z
N MET A 1 -19.09 3.51 2.32
CA MET A 1 -18.11 4.04 3.30
C MET A 1 -18.29 5.54 3.33
N ASP A 2 -18.59 6.11 4.49
CA ASP A 2 -18.70 7.56 4.66
C ASP A 2 -17.30 8.20 4.62
N ILE A 3 -17.15 9.23 3.78
CA ILE A 3 -15.88 9.90 3.45
C ILE A 3 -15.49 10.93 4.52
N ALA A 4 -16.43 11.28 5.40
CA ALA A 4 -16.34 12.42 6.31
C ALA A 4 -15.33 12.25 7.46
N THR A 5 -14.70 11.09 7.61
CA THR A 5 -13.78 10.77 8.72
C THR A 5 -12.44 10.18 8.26
N CYS A 6 -12.15 10.15 6.95
CA CYS A 6 -10.88 9.64 6.44
C CYS A 6 -9.84 10.77 6.31
N GLN A 7 -8.72 10.64 7.01
CA GLN A 7 -7.53 11.43 6.74
C GLN A 7 -6.79 10.83 5.54
N PHE A 8 -6.54 11.66 4.52
CA PHE A 8 -5.74 11.27 3.35
C PHE A 8 -4.30 11.76 3.51
N LEU A 9 -3.36 10.86 3.25
CA LEU A 9 -1.92 11.11 3.27
C LEU A 9 -1.37 10.79 1.88
N GLU A 10 -0.71 11.75 1.23
CA GLU A 10 0.01 11.51 -0.02
C GLU A 10 1.50 11.26 0.24
N ARG A 11 2.11 10.43 -0.60
CA ARG A 11 3.54 10.17 -0.58
C ARG A 11 4.28 11.28 -1.32
N LEU A 12 5.12 12.02 -0.60
CA LEU A 12 6.06 12.97 -1.17
C LEU A 12 7.20 12.23 -1.91
N PRO A 13 7.60 12.70 -3.10
CA PRO A 13 8.69 12.10 -3.86
C PRO A 13 10.04 12.35 -3.17
N ASN A 14 11.02 11.46 -3.44
CA ASN A 14 12.41 11.59 -3.00
C ASN A 14 12.64 11.62 -1.47
N LEU A 15 11.66 11.20 -0.67
CA LEU A 15 11.82 11.04 0.77
C LEU A 15 11.68 9.57 1.18
N PRO A 16 12.37 9.13 2.25
CA PRO A 16 12.09 7.85 2.88
C PRO A 16 10.61 7.78 3.26
N ILE A 17 9.98 6.63 3.02
CA ILE A 17 8.52 6.51 3.17
C ILE A 17 8.02 6.82 4.60
N ALA A 18 8.85 6.59 5.62
CA ALA A 18 8.53 6.91 7.01
C ALA A 18 8.25 8.42 7.21
N ASP A 19 8.95 9.27 6.44
CA ASP A 19 8.92 10.74 6.54
C ASP A 19 8.19 11.39 5.37
N SER A 20 7.64 10.60 4.44
CA SER A 20 7.11 11.11 3.16
C SER A 20 5.63 11.45 3.19
N TRP A 21 4.94 11.28 4.32
CA TRP A 21 3.48 11.44 4.36
C TRP A 21 3.11 12.91 4.58
N ALA A 22 2.41 13.50 3.61
CA ALA A 22 1.81 14.81 3.73
C ALA A 22 0.28 14.72 3.78
N PRO A 23 -0.38 15.41 4.72
CA PRO A 23 -1.84 15.44 4.74
C PRO A 23 -2.38 16.13 3.49
N VAL A 24 -3.41 15.53 2.90
CA VAL A 24 -4.14 16.09 1.77
C VAL A 24 -5.40 16.78 2.30
N ASP A 25 -5.49 18.09 2.04
CA ASP A 25 -6.74 18.81 2.23
C ASP A 25 -7.72 18.43 1.12
N SER A 26 -8.66 17.55 1.46
CA SER A 26 -9.67 17.03 0.53
C SER A 26 -10.86 17.97 0.32
N THR A 27 -10.93 19.11 1.02
CA THR A 27 -12.09 20.02 0.96
C THR A 27 -12.26 20.72 -0.39
N SER A 28 -11.16 20.85 -1.14
CA SER A 28 -11.12 21.60 -2.41
C SER A 28 -10.99 20.71 -3.66
N ASP A 29 -10.73 19.41 -3.48
CA ASP A 29 -10.51 18.49 -4.59
C ASP A 29 -11.79 17.73 -4.97
N ALA A 30 -11.98 17.51 -6.28
CA ALA A 30 -12.99 16.57 -6.74
C ALA A 30 -12.64 15.15 -6.26
N LEU A 31 -13.64 14.40 -5.81
CA LEU A 31 -13.48 13.01 -5.41
C LEU A 31 -13.68 12.08 -6.62
N VAL A 32 -12.85 11.04 -6.69
CA VAL A 32 -12.90 10.01 -7.73
C VAL A 32 -13.03 8.65 -7.08
N GLU A 33 -13.87 7.79 -7.67
CA GLU A 33 -14.02 6.41 -7.22
C GLU A 33 -12.81 5.57 -7.64
N VAL A 34 -12.14 5.02 -6.64
CA VAL A 34 -11.04 4.08 -6.78
C VAL A 34 -11.52 2.68 -6.35
N PRO A 35 -11.31 1.64 -7.16
CA PRO A 35 -11.74 0.29 -6.81
C PRO A 35 -10.92 -0.26 -5.63
N LEU A 36 -11.59 -0.76 -4.61
CA LEU A 36 -11.01 -1.48 -3.48
C LEU A 36 -11.00 -2.97 -3.81
N LEU A 37 -9.83 -3.50 -4.16
CA LEU A 37 -9.72 -4.84 -4.76
C LEU A 37 -9.56 -5.97 -3.75
N GLY A 38 -9.43 -5.67 -2.47
CA GLY A 38 -9.08 -6.70 -1.48
C GLY A 38 -8.38 -6.15 -0.26
N GLN A 39 -7.81 -7.10 0.48
CA GLN A 39 -6.96 -6.84 1.63
C GLN A 39 -5.53 -7.27 1.31
N VAL A 40 -4.54 -6.43 1.56
CA VAL A 40 -3.12 -6.79 1.49
C VAL A 40 -2.60 -7.13 2.87
N SER A 41 -1.91 -8.24 2.96
CA SER A 41 -1.50 -8.85 4.21
C SER A 41 -0.03 -8.60 4.51
N ALA A 42 0.23 -8.41 5.80
CA ALA A 42 1.53 -8.17 6.38
C ALA A 42 2.39 -9.44 6.53
N GLY A 43 1.90 -10.64 6.17
CA GLY A 43 2.68 -11.88 6.29
C GLY A 43 1.86 -13.18 6.23
N MET A 44 0.70 -13.17 5.56
CA MET A 44 -0.14 -14.35 5.25
C MET A 44 -0.75 -14.10 3.85
N PRO A 45 -1.38 -15.06 3.15
CA PRO A 45 -1.98 -14.82 1.82
C PRO A 45 -3.06 -13.72 1.80
N ILE A 46 -3.30 -13.09 0.63
CA ILE A 46 -4.43 -12.14 0.45
C ILE A 46 -5.75 -12.90 0.52
N GLU A 47 -6.69 -12.37 1.30
CA GLU A 47 -8.11 -12.69 1.16
C GLU A 47 -8.76 -11.68 0.20
N ALA A 48 -9.27 -12.19 -0.93
CA ALA A 48 -9.95 -11.36 -1.92
C ALA A 48 -11.25 -10.79 -1.34
N CYS A 49 -11.52 -9.49 -1.57
CA CYS A 49 -12.79 -8.89 -1.17
C CYS A 49 -13.86 -9.26 -2.21
N LEU A 50 -14.97 -9.83 -1.75
CA LEU A 50 -16.05 -10.33 -2.61
C LEU A 50 -16.98 -9.22 -3.15
N ASP A 51 -16.91 -8.00 -2.63
CA ASP A 51 -18.03 -7.04 -2.70
C ASP A 51 -17.82 -5.78 -3.57
N ASN A 52 -17.00 -5.82 -4.65
CA ASN A 52 -16.82 -4.70 -5.62
C ASN A 52 -16.74 -3.29 -4.98
N ALA A 53 -16.13 -3.19 -3.80
CA ALA A 53 -16.15 -1.98 -3.02
C ALA A 53 -15.35 -0.87 -3.72
N THR A 54 -15.75 0.39 -3.51
CA THR A 54 -15.02 1.57 -4.00
C THR A 54 -14.71 2.51 -2.85
N LEU A 55 -13.61 3.24 -2.97
CA LEU A 55 -13.20 4.31 -2.08
C LEU A 55 -13.21 5.63 -2.86
N GLN A 56 -13.84 6.66 -2.30
CA GLN A 56 -13.77 8.02 -2.83
C GLN A 56 -12.43 8.64 -2.41
N VAL A 57 -11.59 9.01 -3.38
CA VAL A 57 -10.23 9.53 -3.15
C VAL A 57 -10.09 10.90 -3.82
N PRO A 58 -9.41 11.89 -3.20
CA PRO A 58 -9.09 13.15 -3.84
C PRO A 58 -8.40 12.95 -5.19
N SER A 59 -8.94 13.55 -6.25
CA SER A 59 -8.49 13.38 -7.64
C SER A 59 -7.00 13.60 -7.85
N ARG A 60 -6.36 14.49 -7.06
CA ARG A 60 -4.90 14.73 -7.12
C ARG A 60 -4.06 13.49 -6.84
N MET A 61 -4.55 12.60 -5.98
CA MET A 61 -3.89 11.35 -5.57
C MET A 61 -4.13 10.21 -6.57
N VAL A 62 -5.09 10.39 -7.48
CA VAL A 62 -5.50 9.35 -8.43
C VAL A 62 -4.75 9.53 -9.76
N ARG A 63 -4.28 8.41 -10.30
CA ARG A 63 -3.69 8.27 -11.64
C ARG A 63 -4.51 7.29 -12.46
N ARG A 64 -4.19 7.14 -13.75
CA ARG A 64 -5.00 6.37 -14.71
C ARG A 64 -5.20 4.89 -14.33
N ASN A 65 -4.26 4.30 -13.58
CA ASN A 65 -4.28 2.90 -13.17
C ASN A 65 -4.21 2.73 -11.65
N THR A 66 -4.95 3.55 -10.91
CA THR A 66 -4.98 3.51 -9.44
C THR A 66 -6.01 2.51 -8.92
N TYR A 67 -5.65 1.79 -7.86
CA TYR A 67 -6.55 0.93 -7.11
C TYR A 67 -6.21 1.00 -5.61
N ALA A 68 -7.11 0.51 -4.77
CA ALA A 68 -6.92 0.51 -3.33
C ALA A 68 -6.90 -0.92 -2.78
N LEU A 69 -6.16 -1.12 -1.68
CA LEU A 69 -6.19 -2.33 -0.86
C LEU A 69 -6.25 -1.93 0.61
N LYS A 70 -7.03 -2.66 1.41
CA LYS A 70 -7.01 -2.50 2.87
C LYS A 70 -5.82 -3.25 3.45
N VAL A 71 -5.05 -2.63 4.34
CA VAL A 71 -3.90 -3.22 5.01
C VAL A 71 -4.38 -4.11 6.15
N CYS A 72 -3.80 -5.30 6.23
CA CYS A 72 -4.03 -6.26 7.29
C CYS A 72 -2.70 -6.66 7.95
N GLY A 73 -2.52 -6.30 9.20
CA GLY A 73 -1.35 -6.54 10.04
C GLY A 73 -0.30 -5.42 10.00
N ASN A 74 0.83 -5.68 10.67
CA ASN A 74 1.73 -4.62 11.14
C ASN A 74 3.12 -4.63 10.47
N SER A 75 3.29 -5.21 9.28
CA SER A 75 4.64 -5.34 8.69
C SER A 75 5.28 -4.03 8.21
N MET A 76 4.50 -2.95 8.19
CA MET A 76 4.90 -1.65 7.65
C MET A 76 4.73 -0.51 8.66
N ILE A 77 4.67 -0.83 9.97
CA ILE A 77 4.48 0.15 11.04
C ILE A 77 5.57 1.23 11.06
N ASP A 78 6.83 0.87 10.76
CA ASP A 78 7.95 1.81 10.74
C ASP A 78 7.87 2.75 9.51
N CYS A 79 6.97 2.47 8.57
CA CYS A 79 6.61 3.35 7.46
C CYS A 79 5.36 4.18 7.74
N ASN A 80 4.83 4.20 8.96
CA ASN A 80 3.55 4.82 9.31
C ASN A 80 2.35 4.26 8.50
N ILE A 81 2.41 2.98 8.13
CA ILE A 81 1.29 2.24 7.53
C ILE A 81 0.84 1.19 8.55
N PHE A 82 -0.40 1.32 9.03
CA PHE A 82 -0.95 0.51 10.12
C PHE A 82 -2.01 -0.46 9.64
N ASP A 83 -2.32 -1.45 10.48
CA ASP A 83 -3.48 -2.31 10.27
C ASP A 83 -4.76 -1.48 10.13
N GLY A 84 -5.62 -1.84 9.16
CA GLY A 84 -6.86 -1.13 8.89
C GLY A 84 -6.75 0.05 7.92
N ASP A 85 -5.54 0.58 7.67
CA ASP A 85 -5.31 1.62 6.66
C ASP A 85 -5.75 1.15 5.27
N VAL A 86 -6.18 2.06 4.41
CA VAL A 86 -6.41 1.77 2.99
C VAL A 86 -5.31 2.41 2.17
N ILE A 87 -4.46 1.60 1.53
CA ILE A 87 -3.39 2.09 0.67
C ILE A 87 -3.92 2.37 -0.74
N ILE A 88 -3.47 3.49 -1.30
CA ILE A 88 -3.74 3.91 -2.67
C ILE A 88 -2.52 3.56 -3.50
N ILE A 89 -2.72 2.74 -4.52
CA ILE A 89 -1.65 2.08 -5.27
C ILE A 89 -1.72 2.50 -6.73
N GLU A 90 -0.59 2.90 -7.28
CA GLU A 90 -0.42 3.05 -8.73
C GLU A 90 0.10 1.73 -9.31
N ARG A 91 -0.62 1.15 -10.29
CA ARG A 91 -0.17 -0.06 -10.97
C ARG A 91 1.13 0.21 -11.71
N GLN A 92 2.15 -0.57 -11.36
CA GLN A 92 3.46 -0.58 -11.99
C GLN A 92 4.01 -2.00 -11.95
N GLU A 93 4.78 -2.39 -12.96
CA GLU A 93 5.35 -3.74 -13.10
C GLU A 93 6.80 -3.82 -12.60
N SER A 94 7.35 -2.69 -12.16
CA SER A 94 8.70 -2.55 -11.64
C SER A 94 8.71 -1.68 -10.40
N ALA A 95 9.69 -1.90 -9.53
CA ALA A 95 9.97 -1.08 -8.35
C ALA A 95 11.49 -0.89 -8.24
N GLU A 96 11.92 0.28 -7.78
CA GLU A 96 13.31 0.55 -7.46
C GLU A 96 13.70 0.01 -6.07
N ASN A 97 15.00 -0.04 -5.81
CA ASN A 97 15.51 -0.51 -4.52
C ASN A 97 15.05 0.40 -3.37
N GLY A 98 14.49 -0.22 -2.35
CA GLY A 98 13.97 0.45 -1.16
C GLY A 98 12.53 0.95 -1.31
N GLU A 99 11.92 0.81 -2.48
CA GLU A 99 10.53 1.20 -2.67
C GLU A 99 9.56 0.29 -1.92
N THR A 100 8.51 0.91 -1.39
CA THR A 100 7.40 0.19 -0.77
C THR A 100 6.42 -0.23 -1.85
N ALA A 101 6.45 -1.52 -2.17
CA ALA A 101 5.75 -2.10 -3.30
C ALA A 101 4.75 -3.16 -2.84
N VAL A 102 3.65 -3.22 -3.56
CA VAL A 102 2.72 -4.34 -3.50
C VAL A 102 3.20 -5.39 -4.48
N VAL A 103 3.49 -6.58 -3.99
CA VAL A 103 4.07 -7.67 -4.78
C VAL A 103 3.29 -8.95 -4.63
N MET A 104 3.24 -9.74 -5.68
CA MET A 104 2.73 -11.11 -5.69
C MET A 104 3.88 -12.10 -5.60
N ILE A 105 3.78 -13.08 -4.69
CA ILE A 105 4.74 -14.15 -4.45
C ILE A 105 4.11 -15.46 -4.92
N ASN A 106 4.85 -16.23 -5.73
CA ASN A 106 4.46 -17.56 -6.25
C ASN A 106 3.06 -17.61 -6.88
N ASP A 107 2.58 -16.50 -7.46
CA ASP A 107 1.23 -16.36 -8.01
C ASP A 107 0.08 -16.68 -7.05
N GLN A 108 0.35 -16.62 -5.73
CA GLN A 108 -0.58 -17.06 -4.69
C GLN A 108 -0.81 -16.00 -3.61
N GLU A 109 0.27 -15.38 -3.14
CA GLU A 109 0.22 -14.43 -2.02
C GLU A 109 0.54 -13.03 -2.51
N VAL A 110 -0.14 -12.02 -2.00
CA VAL A 110 0.22 -10.63 -2.28
C VAL A 110 0.52 -9.93 -0.96
N THR A 111 1.62 -9.20 -0.92
CA THR A 111 2.10 -8.57 0.30
C THR A 111 2.61 -7.16 0.02
N LEU A 112 2.67 -6.36 1.08
CA LEU A 112 3.26 -5.03 1.08
C LEU A 112 4.59 -5.08 1.85
N LYS A 113 5.69 -4.76 1.17
CA LYS A 113 7.05 -4.77 1.75
C LYS A 113 7.94 -3.73 1.05
N LYS A 114 9.08 -3.41 1.64
CA LYS A 114 10.16 -2.73 0.91
C LYS A 114 10.86 -3.74 0.01
N LEU A 115 10.96 -3.45 -1.28
CA LEU A 115 11.60 -4.32 -2.27
C LEU A 115 13.08 -3.93 -2.44
N TYR A 116 13.97 -4.91 -2.37
CA TYR A 116 15.39 -4.75 -2.68
C TYR A 116 15.82 -5.80 -3.70
N ILE A 117 16.27 -5.34 -4.86
CA ILE A 117 16.89 -6.13 -5.90
C ILE A 117 18.34 -6.41 -5.49
N GLU A 118 18.67 -7.69 -5.37
CA GLU A 118 19.99 -8.19 -4.96
C GLU A 118 20.56 -9.12 -6.05
N LYS A 119 21.86 -9.44 -5.96
CA LYS A 119 22.54 -10.25 -7.00
C LYS A 119 21.91 -11.63 -7.21
N ASN A 120 21.35 -12.21 -6.16
CA ASN A 120 20.83 -13.58 -6.15
C ASN A 120 19.29 -13.64 -6.20
N GLY A 121 18.60 -12.51 -6.36
CA GLY A 121 17.14 -12.45 -6.36
C GLY A 121 16.61 -11.15 -5.77
N VAL A 122 15.51 -11.26 -5.02
CA VAL A 122 14.84 -10.13 -4.38
C VAL A 122 14.73 -10.39 -2.89
N ARG A 123 15.03 -9.36 -2.10
CA ARG A 123 14.73 -9.32 -0.67
C ARG A 123 13.51 -8.42 -0.46
N LEU A 124 12.47 -9.00 0.13
CA LEU A 124 11.34 -8.27 0.67
C LEU A 124 11.58 -8.00 2.14
N GLN A 125 11.71 -6.73 2.49
CA GLN A 125 12.02 -6.27 3.82
C GLN A 125 10.76 -5.69 4.46
N PRO A 126 10.25 -6.28 5.55
CA PRO A 126 9.29 -5.62 6.41
C PRO A 126 9.87 -4.32 6.95
N ALA A 127 9.04 -3.29 7.06
CA ALA A 127 9.31 -2.12 7.89
C ALA A 127 8.66 -2.34 9.26
N ASN A 128 9.15 -3.39 9.91
CA ASN A 128 8.85 -3.79 11.27
C ASN A 128 10.03 -4.61 11.76
N GLU A 129 10.78 -4.10 12.73
CA GLU A 129 12.00 -4.74 13.26
C GLU A 129 11.77 -6.16 13.82
N THR A 130 10.54 -6.48 14.22
CA THR A 130 10.20 -7.79 14.77
C THR A 130 9.98 -8.87 13.70
N MET A 131 10.00 -8.51 12.41
CA MET A 131 9.69 -9.41 11.30
C MET A 131 10.92 -9.66 10.41
N PRO A 132 11.26 -10.92 10.11
CA PRO A 132 12.42 -11.24 9.28
C PRO A 132 12.18 -10.90 7.79
N PRO A 133 13.25 -10.59 7.04
CA PRO A 133 13.16 -10.44 5.60
C PRO A 133 12.82 -11.77 4.90
N ILE A 134 12.16 -11.65 3.73
CA ILE A 134 11.84 -12.77 2.85
C ILE A 134 12.75 -12.68 1.62
N TYR A 135 13.40 -13.78 1.26
CA TYR A 135 14.28 -13.85 0.09
C TYR A 135 13.64 -14.74 -0.98
N LEU A 136 13.56 -14.23 -2.20
CA LEU A 136 12.89 -14.87 -3.32
C LEU A 136 13.77 -14.83 -4.57
N LYS A 137 13.57 -15.77 -5.49
CA LYS A 137 14.15 -15.63 -6.84
C LYS A 137 13.32 -14.63 -7.63
N ASN A 138 13.93 -14.05 -8.67
CA ASN A 138 13.21 -13.15 -9.59
C ASN A 138 12.01 -13.83 -10.27
N SER A 139 12.02 -15.16 -10.43
CA SER A 139 10.90 -15.93 -10.99
C SER A 139 9.69 -16.05 -10.06
N ASP A 140 9.91 -15.84 -8.76
CA ASP A 140 8.94 -16.17 -7.72
C ASP A 140 8.16 -14.93 -7.26
N ILE A 141 8.40 -13.78 -7.90
CA ILE A 141 7.85 -12.48 -7.51
C ILE A 141 7.42 -11.64 -8.71
N ARG A 142 6.29 -10.96 -8.58
CA ARG A 142 5.81 -9.94 -9.52
C ARG A 142 5.43 -8.66 -8.79
N VAL A 143 5.86 -7.51 -9.29
CA VAL A 143 5.41 -6.21 -8.77
C VAL A 143 4.02 -5.92 -9.34
N LEU A 144 3.08 -5.53 -8.47
CA LEU A 144 1.72 -5.15 -8.85
C LEU A 144 1.51 -3.64 -8.84
N GLY A 145 2.28 -2.92 -8.03
CA GLY A 145 2.26 -1.47 -7.98
C GLY A 145 3.01 -0.88 -6.79
N LEU A 146 3.04 0.44 -6.76
CA LEU A 146 3.69 1.25 -5.74
C LEU A 146 2.66 1.99 -4.89
N VAL A 147 2.94 2.12 -3.60
CA VAL A 147 2.08 2.90 -2.69
C VAL A 147 2.33 4.39 -2.91
N MET A 148 1.26 5.11 -3.25
CA MET A 148 1.24 6.55 -3.52
C MET A 148 0.50 7.35 -2.44
N GLY A 149 -0.35 6.69 -1.65
CA GLY A 149 -1.11 7.34 -0.60
C GLY A 149 -1.68 6.35 0.41
N VAL A 150 -2.16 6.90 1.52
CA VAL A 150 -2.87 6.20 2.58
C VAL A 150 -4.16 6.97 2.88
N ALA A 151 -5.27 6.26 2.98
CA ALA A 151 -6.50 6.75 3.56
C ALA A 151 -6.70 6.04 4.90
N ARG A 152 -6.70 6.82 5.99
CA ARG A 152 -6.82 6.33 7.36
C ARG A 152 -8.14 6.81 7.94
N GLN A 153 -8.91 5.89 8.50
CA GLN A 153 -10.06 6.28 9.32
C GLN A 153 -9.55 6.81 10.65
N GLU A 154 -9.99 8.00 11.05
CA GLU A 154 -9.93 8.38 12.45
C GLU A 154 -10.93 7.49 13.18
N GLU A 155 -10.46 6.56 14.00
CA GLU A 155 -11.37 5.94 14.97
C GLU A 155 -11.96 7.05 15.82
N MET A 156 -13.29 7.13 15.89
CA MET A 156 -13.92 7.78 17.03
C MET A 156 -13.43 7.02 18.26
N ALA A 157 -12.46 7.62 18.97
CA ALA A 157 -12.12 7.20 20.32
C ALA A 157 -13.42 7.24 21.13
N ALA A 158 -13.98 6.06 21.41
CA ALA A 158 -15.11 5.86 22.30
C ALA A 158 -14.63 5.81 23.75
#